data_AF-A0A3B8V5M5-F1
#
_entry.id   AF-A0A3B8V5M5-F1
#
_cell.length_a   1.000
_cell.length_b   1.000
_cell.length_c   1.000
_cell.angle_alpha   90.00
_cell.angle_beta   90.00
_cell.angle_gamma   90.00
#
_symmetry.space_group_name_H-M   'P 1'
#
loop_
_entity.id
_entity.type
_entity.pdbx_description
1 polymer ?
#
loop_
_entity_poly.entity_id
_entity_poly.type
_entity_poly.pdbx_seq_one_letter_code
_entity_poly.pdbx_strand_id
1 'polypeptide(L)'
;MKADSEQLATSGNRDDEPVYSLPCKGLAIGWVVSLAVSIGLWPLIGPVGWLDEEGIRWAMVGAAIGGGIGGLGLLAIGPWKPRRSGDLPTLWLAATTARILAIPGVAFVLYSSIHPPDKPYVLGVAAGALALLVVEVPLIARAMLRQIADDESSASRANASDG
;
A
#
# COMPACT_ATOMS: atom_id res chain seq x y z
N MET A 1 -37.05 -18.49 14.75
CA MET A 1 -35.64 -18.85 14.53
C MET A 1 -34.82 -18.21 15.63
N LYS A 2 -34.40 -19.01 16.61
CA LYS A 2 -33.60 -18.57 17.76
C LYS A 2 -32.16 -18.76 17.30
N ALA A 3 -31.45 -17.66 17.00
CA ALA A 3 -30.03 -17.76 16.67
C ALA A 3 -29.31 -18.33 17.90
N ASP A 4 -28.60 -19.43 17.71
CA ASP A 4 -27.84 -20.09 18.77
C ASP A 4 -26.79 -19.12 19.30
N SER A 5 -27.05 -18.60 20.49
CA SER A 5 -26.15 -17.79 21.29
C SER A 5 -24.83 -18.51 21.62
N GLU A 6 -24.74 -19.83 21.38
CA GLU A 6 -23.51 -20.61 21.49
C GLU A 6 -22.53 -20.38 20.32
N GLN A 7 -23.02 -20.06 19.11
CA GLN A 7 -22.14 -19.68 17.97
C GLN A 7 -21.55 -18.28 18.12
N LEU A 8 -22.17 -17.42 18.93
CA LEU A 8 -21.63 -16.10 19.27
C LEU A 8 -20.65 -16.16 20.46
N ALA A 9 -20.66 -17.23 21.25
CA ALA A 9 -19.76 -17.42 22.39
C ALA A 9 -18.39 -18.01 21.99
N THR A 10 -18.29 -18.65 20.81
CA THR A 10 -17.02 -19.07 20.20
C THR A 10 -16.30 -17.95 19.45
N SER A 11 -16.71 -16.68 19.61
CA SER A 11 -16.04 -15.55 18.96
C SER A 11 -14.76 -15.08 19.67
N GLY A 12 -14.33 -15.76 20.74
CA GLY A 12 -13.25 -15.32 21.62
C GLY A 12 -11.90 -16.04 21.43
N ASN A 13 -11.87 -17.27 20.93
CA ASN A 13 -10.64 -18.04 20.82
C ASN A 13 -9.98 -17.85 19.45
N ARG A 14 -9.33 -16.71 19.27
CA ARG A 14 -8.57 -16.37 18.05
C ARG A 14 -7.16 -16.98 18.03
N ASP A 15 -6.88 -17.92 18.94
CA ASP A 15 -5.55 -18.52 19.10
C ASP A 15 -5.20 -19.49 17.96
N ASP A 16 -6.21 -20.00 17.24
CA ASP A 16 -6.05 -20.88 16.07
C ASP A 16 -5.94 -20.11 14.74
N GLU A 17 -5.99 -18.76 14.74
CA GLU A 17 -5.86 -17.99 13.49
C GLU A 17 -4.42 -18.05 12.95
N PRO A 18 -4.22 -18.40 11.66
CA PRO A 18 -2.88 -18.43 11.07
C PRO A 18 -2.24 -17.04 11.11
N VAL A 19 -0.95 -17.01 11.41
CA VAL A 19 -0.18 -15.78 11.58
C VAL A 19 0.64 -15.54 10.33
N TYR A 20 0.33 -14.44 9.63
CA TYR A 20 0.99 -14.08 8.39
C TYR A 20 1.90 -12.86 8.57
N SER A 21 2.89 -12.74 7.69
CA SER A 21 3.81 -11.61 7.61
C SER A 21 3.72 -10.93 6.24
N LEU A 22 3.77 -9.60 6.20
CA LEU A 22 3.85 -8.90 4.90
C LEU A 22 5.30 -8.89 4.40
N PRO A 23 5.50 -8.84 3.07
CA PRO A 23 6.83 -8.81 2.48
C PRO A 23 7.48 -7.41 2.62
N CYS A 24 7.79 -6.98 3.85
CA CYS A 24 8.28 -5.62 4.17
C CYS A 24 9.45 -5.17 3.31
N LYS A 25 10.43 -6.05 3.07
CA LYS A 25 11.58 -5.74 2.20
C LYS A 25 11.15 -5.50 0.75
N GLY A 26 10.27 -6.36 0.23
CA GLY A 26 9.73 -6.22 -1.13
C GLY A 26 8.89 -4.94 -1.27
N LEU A 27 8.13 -4.60 -0.24
CA LEU A 27 7.35 -3.37 -0.16
C LEU A 27 8.20 -2.11 -0.08
N ALA A 28 9.27 -2.11 0.71
CA ALA A 28 10.20 -0.98 0.79
C ALA A 28 10.95 -0.77 -0.54
N ILE A 29 11.44 -1.84 -1.16
CA ILE A 29 12.07 -1.79 -2.49
C ILE A 29 11.06 -1.31 -3.52
N GLY A 30 9.86 -1.89 -3.53
CA GLY A 30 8.77 -1.51 -4.43
C GLY A 30 8.42 -0.03 -4.30
N TRP A 31 8.35 0.51 -3.08
CA TRP A 31 8.16 1.93 -2.83
C TRP A 31 9.27 2.79 -3.44
N VAL A 32 10.54 2.47 -3.18
CA VAL A 32 11.68 3.22 -3.72
C VAL A 32 11.67 3.21 -5.26
N VAL A 33 11.37 2.06 -5.86
CA VAL A 33 11.27 1.91 -7.32
C VAL A 33 10.10 2.73 -7.86
N SER A 34 8.91 2.64 -7.27
CA SER A 34 7.75 3.43 -7.68
C SER A 34 8.03 4.93 -7.58
N LEU A 35 8.70 5.38 -6.51
CA LEU A 35 9.07 6.78 -6.33
C LEU A 35 10.05 7.24 -7.40
N ALA A 36 11.10 6.45 -7.66
CA ALA A 36 12.09 6.76 -8.69
C ALA A 36 11.47 6.82 -10.09
N VAL A 37 10.58 5.88 -10.41
CA VAL A 37 9.86 5.85 -11.69
C VAL A 37 8.92 7.05 -11.81
N SER A 38 8.10 7.34 -10.80
CA SER A 38 7.15 8.45 -10.86
C SER A 38 7.82 9.82 -10.93
N ILE A 39 8.97 10.01 -10.31
CA ILE A 39 9.74 11.26 -10.41
C ILE A 39 10.50 11.30 -11.75
N GLY A 40 11.17 10.22 -12.12
CA GLY A 40 12.00 10.13 -13.32
C GLY A 40 11.23 10.10 -14.64
N LEU A 41 9.93 9.79 -14.61
CA LEU A 41 9.09 9.78 -15.81
C LEU A 41 8.91 11.18 -16.40
N TRP A 42 8.70 12.20 -15.56
CA TRP A 42 8.41 13.57 -15.98
C TRP A 42 9.48 14.23 -16.86
N PRO A 43 10.79 14.16 -16.55
CA PRO A 43 11.81 14.72 -17.44
C PRO A 43 11.94 13.98 -18.78
N LEU A 44 11.46 12.72 -18.87
CA LEU A 44 11.48 11.95 -20.11
C LEU A 44 10.30 12.29 -21.03
N ILE A 45 9.11 12.53 -20.47
CA ILE A 45 7.89 12.78 -21.24
C ILE A 45 7.55 14.27 -21.38
N GLY A 46 8.01 15.11 -20.46
CA GLY A 46 7.74 16.55 -20.44
C GLY A 46 8.21 17.31 -21.70
N PRO A 47 9.42 17.03 -22.24
CA PRO A 47 9.94 17.70 -23.43
C PRO A 47 9.15 17.44 -24.73
N VAL A 48 8.19 16.50 -24.73
CA VAL A 48 7.35 16.16 -25.89
C VAL A 48 6.24 17.20 -26.15
N GLY A 49 6.35 18.39 -25.53
CA GLY A 49 5.52 19.57 -25.82
C GLY A 49 4.29 19.73 -24.93
N TRP A 50 4.20 18.97 -23.84
CA TRP A 50 3.05 19.02 -22.91
C TRP A 50 3.29 19.90 -21.68
N LEU A 51 4.54 20.09 -21.27
CA LEU A 51 4.90 20.86 -20.08
C LEU A 51 6.13 21.73 -20.35
N ASP A 52 6.10 22.94 -19.82
CA ASP A 52 7.26 23.79 -19.66
C ASP A 52 8.18 23.27 -18.54
N GLU A 53 9.39 23.80 -18.47
CA GLU A 53 10.42 23.37 -17.50
C GLU A 53 9.92 23.52 -16.04
N GLU A 54 9.10 24.55 -15.79
CA GLU A 54 8.44 24.75 -14.50
C GLU A 54 7.35 23.70 -14.23
N GLY A 55 6.51 23.38 -15.22
CA GLY A 55 5.51 22.32 -15.11
C GLY A 55 6.12 20.94 -14.84
N ILE A 56 7.26 20.61 -15.47
CA ILE A 56 8.00 19.37 -15.19
C ILE A 56 8.43 19.33 -13.71
N ARG A 57 9.01 20.43 -13.20
CA ARG A 57 9.45 20.52 -11.81
C ARG A 57 8.29 20.29 -10.83
N TRP A 58 7.14 20.92 -11.08
CA TRP A 58 5.97 20.77 -10.22
C TRP A 58 5.32 19.39 -10.29
N ALA A 59 5.36 18.73 -11.45
CA ALA A 59 4.92 17.35 -11.59
C ALA A 59 5.83 16.38 -10.82
N MET A 60 7.15 16.60 -10.84
CA MET A 60 8.08 15.83 -10.02
C MET A 60 7.85 16.04 -8.51
N VAL A 61 7.60 17.29 -8.08
CA VAL A 61 7.27 17.61 -6.68
C VAL A 61 5.97 16.93 -6.26
N GLY A 62 4.93 17.00 -7.10
CA GLY A 62 3.67 16.30 -6.86
C GLY A 62 3.90 14.79 -6.72
N ALA A 63 4.66 14.18 -7.63
CA ALA A 63 4.98 12.75 -7.59
C ALA A 63 5.74 12.36 -6.31
N ALA A 64 6.67 13.19 -5.86
CA ALA A 64 7.39 13.00 -4.61
C ALA A 64 6.45 13.03 -3.39
N ILE A 65 5.48 13.94 -3.37
CA ILE A 65 4.48 14.04 -2.29
C ILE A 65 3.57 12.80 -2.29
N GLY A 66 2.96 12.47 -3.43
CA GLY A 66 2.04 11.34 -3.55
C GLY A 66 2.72 10.01 -3.23
N GLY A 67 3.90 9.77 -3.80
CA GLY A 67 4.69 8.56 -3.53
C GLY A 67 5.29 8.53 -2.13
N GLY A 68 5.70 9.70 -1.58
CA GLY A 68 6.28 9.83 -0.25
C GLY A 68 5.27 9.54 0.85
N ILE A 69 4.12 10.20 0.83
CA ILE A 69 3.02 9.95 1.79
C ILE A 69 2.50 8.53 1.63
N GLY A 70 2.36 8.06 0.39
CA GLY A 70 1.95 6.70 0.10
C GLY A 70 2.86 5.66 0.77
N GLY A 71 4.17 5.79 0.59
CA GLY A 71 5.15 4.87 1.17
C GLY A 71 5.34 5.04 2.67
N LEU A 72 5.23 6.25 3.20
CA LEU A 72 5.22 6.47 4.65
C LEU A 72 4.02 5.79 5.31
N GLY A 73 2.84 5.86 4.70
CA GLY A 73 1.67 5.11 5.17
C GLY A 73 1.84 3.59 5.06
N LEU A 74 2.71 3.11 4.19
CA LEU A 74 3.10 1.70 4.08
C LEU A 74 4.04 1.29 5.21
N LEU A 75 5.03 2.14 5.52
CA LEU A 75 6.02 1.90 6.57
C LEU A 75 5.43 2.05 7.98
N ALA A 76 4.52 3.00 8.17
CA ALA A 76 3.81 3.21 9.43
C ALA A 76 2.96 1.98 9.81
N ILE A 77 2.45 1.26 8.81
CA ILE A 77 1.64 0.05 8.98
C ILE A 77 2.45 -1.22 8.68
N GLY A 78 3.75 -1.04 8.44
CA GLY A 78 4.70 -2.13 8.31
C GLY A 78 4.48 -3.14 9.44
N PRO A 79 4.31 -4.43 9.14
CA PRO A 79 4.27 -5.46 10.16
C PRO A 79 5.70 -5.68 10.61
N TRP A 80 6.13 -4.84 11.52
CA TRP A 80 7.31 -5.06 12.34
C TRP A 80 7.14 -6.30 13.25
N LYS A 81 5.94 -6.90 13.25
CA LYS A 81 5.59 -8.13 13.95
C LYS A 81 4.58 -8.95 13.11
N PRO A 82 4.70 -10.29 13.05
CA PRO A 82 3.68 -11.16 12.48
C PRO A 82 2.32 -10.92 13.13
N ARG A 83 1.22 -10.96 12.36
CA ARG A 83 -0.14 -10.69 12.85
C ARG A 83 -1.10 -11.76 12.38
N ARG A 84 -2.18 -11.93 13.14
CA ARG A 84 -3.28 -12.83 12.77
C ARG A 84 -3.82 -12.44 11.39
N SER A 85 -4.19 -13.44 10.61
CA SER A 85 -4.66 -13.29 9.23
C SER A 85 -5.78 -12.26 9.07
N GLY A 86 -6.69 -12.18 10.03
CA GLY A 86 -7.80 -11.21 10.03
C GLY A 86 -7.39 -9.75 10.24
N ASP A 87 -6.26 -9.47 10.90
CA ASP A 87 -5.85 -8.11 11.24
C ASP A 87 -5.11 -7.42 10.07
N LEU A 88 -4.52 -8.19 9.15
CA LEU A 88 -3.74 -7.66 8.03
C LEU A 88 -4.58 -6.86 7.02
N PRO A 89 -5.74 -7.35 6.53
CA PRO A 89 -6.61 -6.57 5.66
C PRO A 89 -7.12 -5.29 6.33
N THR A 90 -7.45 -5.35 7.63
CA THR A 90 -7.94 -4.19 8.38
C THR A 90 -6.88 -3.11 8.50
N LEU A 91 -5.64 -3.49 8.79
CA LEU A 91 -4.51 -2.55 8.84
C LEU A 91 -4.20 -1.97 7.47
N TRP A 92 -4.21 -2.78 6.43
CA TRP A 92 -4.02 -2.30 5.06
C TRP A 92 -5.12 -1.31 4.63
N LEU A 93 -6.38 -1.61 4.96
CA LEU A 93 -7.51 -0.70 4.74
C LEU A 93 -7.34 0.60 5.53
N ALA A 94 -7.01 0.52 6.82
CA ALA A 94 -6.76 1.70 7.64
C ALA A 94 -5.61 2.56 7.08
N ALA A 95 -4.55 1.92 6.57
CA ALA A 95 -3.45 2.58 5.88
C ALA A 95 -3.94 3.35 4.66
N THR A 96 -4.70 2.67 3.84
CA THR A 96 -5.21 3.19 2.57
C THR A 96 -6.16 4.35 2.82
N THR A 97 -7.07 4.22 3.79
CA THR A 97 -7.96 5.30 4.22
C THR A 97 -7.18 6.51 4.73
N ALA A 98 -6.18 6.31 5.59
CA ALA A 98 -5.35 7.40 6.09
C ALA A 98 -4.61 8.12 4.93
N ARG A 99 -4.08 7.37 3.96
CA ARG A 99 -3.40 7.92 2.78
C ARG A 99 -4.36 8.67 1.85
N ILE A 100 -5.57 8.17 1.65
CA ILE A 100 -6.62 8.82 0.84
C ILE A 100 -6.95 10.21 1.40
N LEU A 101 -6.85 10.41 2.71
CA LEU A 101 -7.05 11.72 3.34
C LEU A 101 -5.75 12.55 3.37
N ALA A 102 -4.62 11.93 3.71
CA ALA A 102 -3.35 12.62 3.88
C ALA A 102 -2.77 13.16 2.57
N ILE A 103 -2.84 12.39 1.46
CA ILE A 103 -2.32 12.81 0.16
C ILE A 103 -2.98 14.10 -0.33
N PRO A 104 -4.32 14.20 -0.47
CA PRO A 104 -4.96 15.44 -0.89
C PRO A 104 -4.85 16.54 0.18
N GLY A 105 -4.87 16.19 1.48
CA GLY A 105 -4.72 17.18 2.55
C GLY A 105 -3.37 17.90 2.51
N VAL A 106 -2.28 17.13 2.40
CA VAL A 106 -0.92 17.70 2.23
C VAL A 106 -0.82 18.43 0.89
N ALA A 107 -1.33 17.84 -0.19
CA ALA A 107 -1.30 18.48 -1.49
C ALA A 107 -2.00 19.85 -1.49
N PHE A 108 -3.13 19.96 -0.78
CA PHE A 108 -3.89 21.20 -0.62
C PHE A 108 -3.16 22.24 0.22
N VAL A 109 -2.56 21.85 1.34
CA VAL A 109 -1.76 22.77 2.18
C VAL A 109 -0.57 23.33 1.42
N LEU A 110 0.11 22.50 0.63
CA LEU A 110 1.17 22.97 -0.26
C LEU A 110 0.59 23.88 -1.34
N TYR A 111 -0.49 23.47 -2.00
CA TYR A 111 -1.13 24.29 -3.02
C TYR A 111 -1.47 25.70 -2.52
N SER A 112 -2.06 25.83 -1.33
CA SER A 112 -2.44 27.11 -0.73
C SER A 112 -1.26 27.97 -0.29
N SER A 113 -0.09 27.36 -0.03
CA SER A 113 1.09 28.07 0.45
C SER A 113 1.95 28.63 -0.68
N ILE A 114 2.13 27.86 -1.75
CA ILE A 114 3.13 28.12 -2.81
C ILE A 114 2.51 28.27 -4.20
N HIS A 115 1.19 28.13 -4.34
CA HIS A 115 0.43 28.36 -5.58
C HIS A 115 1.07 27.72 -6.84
N PRO A 116 1.32 26.41 -6.83
CA PRO A 116 1.90 25.72 -7.98
C PRO A 116 0.89 25.65 -9.14
N PRO A 117 1.36 25.50 -10.39
CA PRO A 117 0.50 25.30 -11.55
C PRO A 117 -0.36 24.04 -11.41
N ASP A 118 -1.68 24.23 -11.54
CA ASP A 118 -2.72 23.26 -11.18
C ASP A 118 -2.52 21.87 -11.80
N LYS A 119 -2.46 21.82 -13.14
CA LYS A 119 -2.44 20.56 -13.91
C LYS A 119 -1.20 19.70 -13.65
N PRO A 120 0.04 20.20 -13.83
CA PRO A 120 1.24 19.38 -13.64
C PRO A 120 1.38 18.89 -12.20
N TYR A 121 1.07 19.76 -11.23
CA TYR A 121 1.18 19.42 -9.82
C TYR A 121 0.25 18.28 -9.43
N VAL A 122 -1.04 18.39 -9.75
CA VAL A 122 -2.04 17.35 -9.42
C VAL A 122 -1.77 16.05 -10.17
N LEU A 123 -1.37 16.13 -11.44
CA LEU A 123 -0.97 14.95 -12.23
C LEU A 123 0.25 14.24 -11.61
N GLY A 124 1.22 15.01 -11.14
CA GLY A 124 2.34 14.52 -10.35
C GLY A 124 1.89 13.73 -9.14
N VAL A 125 1.07 14.34 -8.28
CA VAL A 125 0.53 13.71 -7.06
C VAL A 125 -0.19 12.40 -7.37
N ALA A 126 -1.06 12.42 -8.37
CA ALA A 126 -1.80 11.24 -8.80
C ALA A 126 -0.86 10.14 -9.32
N ALA A 127 0.13 10.48 -10.14
CA ALA A 127 1.09 9.53 -10.68
C ALA A 127 1.96 8.89 -9.59
N GLY A 128 2.36 9.65 -8.57
CA GLY A 128 3.08 9.13 -7.41
C GLY A 128 2.25 8.11 -6.61
N ALA A 129 0.99 8.43 -6.34
CA ALA A 129 0.08 7.54 -5.62
C ALA A 129 -0.24 6.27 -6.43
N LEU A 130 -0.50 6.41 -7.73
CA LEU A 130 -0.89 5.30 -8.60
C LEU A 130 0.26 4.31 -8.82
N ALA A 131 1.48 4.81 -9.08
CA ALA A 131 2.64 3.93 -9.27
C ALA A 131 2.95 3.10 -8.03
N LEU A 132 2.69 3.63 -6.84
CA LEU A 132 2.82 2.86 -5.60
C LEU A 132 1.76 1.76 -5.53
N LEU A 133 0.49 2.10 -5.79
CA LEU A 133 -0.62 1.13 -5.74
C LEU A 133 -0.43 -0.04 -6.71
N VAL A 134 0.05 0.24 -7.93
CA VAL A 134 0.32 -0.77 -8.96
C VAL A 134 1.37 -1.79 -8.50
N VAL A 135 2.30 -1.40 -7.63
CA VAL A 135 3.35 -2.29 -7.10
C VAL A 135 2.93 -2.93 -5.78
N GLU A 136 2.31 -2.16 -4.88
CA GLU A 136 1.90 -2.58 -3.54
C GLU A 136 0.89 -3.73 -3.60
N VAL A 137 -0.22 -3.55 -4.34
CA VAL A 137 -1.33 -4.51 -4.38
C VAL A 137 -0.90 -5.91 -4.83
N PRO A 138 -0.21 -6.09 -5.98
CA PRO A 138 0.20 -7.42 -6.41
C PRO A 138 1.27 -8.05 -5.52
N LEU A 139 2.16 -7.26 -4.90
CA LEU A 139 3.16 -7.78 -3.97
C LEU A 139 2.51 -8.36 -2.71
N ILE A 140 1.54 -7.65 -2.13
CA ILE A 140 0.79 -8.13 -0.96
C ILE A 140 -0.02 -9.37 -1.34
N ALA A 141 -0.77 -9.32 -2.44
CA ALA A 141 -1.59 -10.44 -2.89
C ALA A 141 -0.75 -11.71 -3.12
N ARG A 142 0.39 -11.61 -3.82
CA ARG A 142 1.30 -12.75 -4.04
C ARG A 142 1.88 -13.31 -2.75
N ALA A 143 2.23 -12.45 -1.79
CA ALA A 143 2.79 -12.90 -0.52
C ALA A 143 1.75 -13.61 0.35
N MET A 144 0.49 -13.14 0.35
CA MET A 144 -0.59 -13.81 1.07
C MET A 144 -0.93 -15.17 0.45
N LEU A 145 -1.08 -15.24 -0.88
CA LEU A 145 -1.37 -16.50 -1.58
C LEU A 145 -0.29 -17.57 -1.35
N ARG A 146 0.99 -17.18 -1.28
CA ARG A 146 2.09 -18.11 -0.97
C ARG A 146 1.98 -18.68 0.43
N GLN A 147 1.72 -17.83 1.43
CA GLN A 147 1.62 -18.26 2.82
C GLN A 147 0.42 -19.20 3.04
N ILE A 148 -0.72 -18.94 2.38
CA ILE A 148 -1.89 -19.82 2.43
C ILE A 148 -1.55 -21.21 1.85
N ALA A 149 -0.88 -21.26 0.70
CA ALA A 149 -0.49 -22.53 0.08
C ALA A 149 0.52 -23.32 0.94
N ASP A 150 1.45 -22.64 1.59
CA ASP A 150 2.44 -23.26 2.46
C ASP A 150 1.78 -23.89 3.70
N ASP A 151 0.81 -23.20 4.31
CA ASP A 151 0.02 -23.69 5.45
C ASP A 151 -0.82 -24.92 5.08
N GLU A 152 -1.54 -24.88 3.95
CA GLU A 152 -2.32 -26.03 3.44
C GLU A 152 -1.45 -27.27 3.17
N SER A 153 -0.25 -27.06 2.64
CA SER A 153 0.70 -28.16 2.36
C SER A 153 1.27 -28.78 3.64
N SER A 154 1.39 -27.99 4.70
CA SER A 154 1.92 -28.42 6.00
C SER A 154 0.86 -29.20 6.78
N ALA A 155 -0.38 -28.73 6.78
CA ALA A 155 -1.52 -29.45 7.35
C ALA A 155 -1.74 -30.80 6.66
N SER A 156 -1.66 -30.82 5.32
CA SER A 156 -1.78 -32.06 4.54
C SER A 156 -0.69 -33.09 4.87
N ARG A 157 0.54 -32.62 5.12
CA ARG A 157 1.66 -33.49 5.53
C ARG A 157 1.51 -34.04 6.95
N ALA A 158 1.03 -33.23 7.89
CA ALA A 158 0.77 -33.67 9.27
C ALA A 158 -0.32 -34.74 9.33
N ASN A 159 -1.42 -34.55 8.59
CA ASN A 159 -2.50 -35.54 8.51
C ASN A 159 -2.05 -36.87 7.86
N ALA A 160 -1.07 -36.82 6.96
CA ALA A 160 -0.52 -38.01 6.32
C ALA A 160 0.50 -38.78 7.18
N SER A 161 1.07 -38.15 8.22
CA SER A 161 1.98 -38.81 9.17
C SER A 161 1.28 -39.44 10.37
N ASP A 162 0.05 -39.02 10.68
CA ASP A 162 -0.75 -39.51 11.80
C ASP A 162 -1.68 -40.69 11.44
N GLY A 163 -1.71 -41.09 10.16
CA GLY A 163 -2.48 -42.25 9.64
C GLY A 163 -1.60 -43.41 9.24
#